data_AF-A0A9X3I2A6-F1
#
_entry.id   AF-A0A9X3I2A6-F1
#
_cell.length_a   1.000
_cell.length_b   1.000
_cell.length_c   1.000
_cell.angle_alpha   90.00
_cell.angle_beta   90.00
_cell.angle_gamma   90.00
#
_symmetry.space_group_name_H-M   'P 1'
#
loop_
_entity.id
_entity.type
_entity.pdbx_description
1 polymer ?
#
loop_
_entity_poly.entity_id
_entity_poly.type
_entity_poly.pdbx_seq_one_letter_code
_entity_poly.pdbx_strand_id
1 'polypeptide(L)'
;EDAIKNAIESTQLEDMVPEDVDVKQIEARLKVMLPAQLDITLPNVINDISDIEETVHPKVKEYLASLEAYSDHVQFQTTLKYLMLSIIDKFWIEHIEGMTRLKEGIGLSHYQQEDPMRLYQKEGLELFTHSFNKIRRHTAIELANVLKAIEEQNV
;
A
#
# COMPACT_ATOMS: atom_id res chain seq x y z
N GLU A 1 6.93 -5.52 -1.52
CA GLU A 1 7.99 -4.53 -1.24
C GLU A 1 7.49 -3.10 -1.44
N ASP A 2 7.12 -2.72 -2.67
CA ASP A 2 6.76 -1.33 -2.96
C ASP A 2 5.61 -0.78 -2.11
N ALA A 3 4.59 -1.58 -1.76
CA ALA A 3 3.50 -1.14 -0.88
C ALA A 3 3.99 -0.65 0.49
N ILE A 4 5.05 -1.28 1.01
CA ILE A 4 5.68 -0.96 2.29
C ILE A 4 6.53 0.28 2.13
N LYS A 5 7.30 0.39 1.05
CA LYS A 5 8.06 1.59 0.71
C LYS A 5 7.16 2.83 0.65
N ASN A 6 6.04 2.75 -0.07
CA ASN A 6 5.07 3.85 -0.13
C ASN A 6 4.47 4.18 1.25
N ALA A 7 4.26 3.18 2.11
CA ALA A 7 3.78 3.42 3.48
C ALA A 7 4.82 4.17 4.32
N ILE A 8 6.10 3.83 4.17
CA ILE A 8 7.22 4.52 4.83
C ILE A 8 7.34 5.96 4.31
N GLU A 9 7.40 6.17 2.99
CA GLU A 9 7.49 7.50 2.37
C GLU A 9 6.31 8.41 2.75
N SER A 10 5.09 7.86 2.88
CA SER A 10 3.90 8.62 3.29
C SER A 10 3.93 9.13 4.74
N THR A 11 4.92 8.73 5.52
CA THR A 11 5.08 9.14 6.92
C THR A 11 5.65 10.55 7.07
N GLN A 12 6.21 11.13 5.99
CA GLN A 12 6.69 12.54 5.95
C GLN A 12 7.57 12.92 7.15
N LEU A 13 8.59 12.10 7.42
CA LEU A 13 9.51 12.31 8.55
C LEU A 13 10.36 13.59 8.41
N GLU A 14 10.58 14.08 7.18
CA GLU A 14 11.42 15.24 6.89
C GLU A 14 10.89 16.57 7.47
N ASP A 15 9.59 16.67 7.74
CA ASP A 15 8.96 17.87 8.29
C ASP A 15 8.76 17.81 9.83
N MET A 16 9.15 16.71 10.48
CA MET A 16 8.87 16.45 11.89
C MET A 16 10.14 16.43 12.75
N VAL A 17 10.05 16.96 13.98
CA VAL A 17 11.11 16.79 14.98
C VAL A 17 11.14 15.31 15.41
N PRO A 18 12.32 14.67 15.56
CA PRO A 18 12.42 13.25 15.93
C PRO A 18 11.65 12.85 17.22
N GLU A 19 11.42 13.79 18.14
CA GLU A 19 10.63 13.56 19.36
C GLU A 19 9.11 13.52 19.14
N ASP A 20 8.61 14.12 18.05
CA ASP A 20 7.18 14.16 17.68
C ASP A 20 6.78 12.99 16.76
N VAL A 21 7.74 12.18 16.33
CA VAL A 21 7.48 11.01 15.49
C VAL A 21 6.76 9.95 16.30
N ASP A 22 5.49 9.69 15.97
CA ASP A 22 4.72 8.60 16.56
C ASP A 22 5.16 7.25 15.97
N VAL A 23 6.25 6.72 16.51
CA VAL A 23 6.81 5.40 16.17
C VAL A 23 5.75 4.31 16.27
N LYS A 24 4.82 4.40 17.23
CA LYS A 24 3.77 3.39 17.43
C LYS A 24 2.76 3.41 16.30
N GLN A 25 2.42 4.58 15.77
CA GLN A 25 1.51 4.69 14.63
C GLN A 25 2.13 4.09 13.36
N ILE A 26 3.43 4.32 13.15
CA ILE A 26 4.18 3.75 12.02
C ILE A 26 4.24 2.23 12.15
N GLU A 27 4.61 1.74 13.32
CA GLU A 27 4.66 0.32 13.64
C GLU A 27 3.29 -0.35 13.42
N ALA A 28 2.21 0.26 13.91
CA ALA A 28 0.85 -0.25 13.71
C ALA A 28 0.46 -0.30 12.22
N ARG A 29 0.80 0.73 11.44
CA ARG A 29 0.55 0.75 9.99
C ARG A 29 1.31 -0.37 9.28
N LEU A 30 2.57 -0.60 9.64
CA LEU A 30 3.38 -1.67 9.07
C LEU A 30 2.86 -3.05 9.47
N LYS A 31 2.49 -3.25 10.74
CA LYS A 31 1.90 -4.49 11.26
C LYS A 31 0.57 -4.86 10.62
N VAL A 32 -0.21 -3.89 10.15
CA VAL A 32 -1.44 -4.18 9.40
C VAL A 32 -1.14 -4.71 7.99
N MET A 33 -0.04 -4.27 7.39
CA MET A 33 0.33 -4.66 6.02
C MET A 33 1.17 -5.94 5.94
N LEU A 34 1.72 -6.38 7.08
CA LEU A 34 2.61 -7.52 7.18
C LEU A 34 1.97 -8.62 8.04
N PRO A 35 2.34 -9.90 7.84
CA PRO A 35 1.82 -10.99 8.66
C PRO A 35 2.11 -10.75 10.14
N ALA A 36 1.16 -11.13 11.00
CA ALA A 36 1.26 -10.94 12.45
C ALA A 36 2.44 -11.70 13.09
N GLN A 37 2.98 -12.73 12.43
CA GLN A 37 4.16 -13.45 12.89
C GLN A 37 5.46 -12.64 12.76
N LEU A 38 5.50 -11.60 11.92
CA LEU A 38 6.66 -10.73 11.84
C LEU A 38 6.65 -9.76 13.03
N ASP A 39 7.51 -10.02 14.00
CA ASP A 39 7.75 -9.12 15.12
C ASP A 39 8.53 -7.89 14.64
N ILE A 40 7.81 -6.91 14.11
CA ILE A 40 8.39 -5.62 13.68
C ILE A 40 8.37 -4.70 14.89
N THR A 41 9.48 -4.65 15.59
CA THR A 41 9.79 -3.64 16.58
C THR A 41 10.67 -2.59 15.93
N LEU A 42 10.17 -1.36 15.85
CA LEU A 42 10.96 -0.22 15.39
C LEU A 42 11.80 0.33 16.55
N PRO A 43 12.95 0.98 16.26
CA PRO A 43 13.70 1.71 17.28
C PRO A 43 12.84 2.79 17.94
N ASN A 44 13.07 3.05 19.24
CA ASN A 44 12.32 4.08 19.99
C ASN A 44 12.56 5.51 19.47
N VAL A 45 13.65 5.73 18.73
CA VAL A 45 13.97 7.00 18.09
C VAL A 45 14.28 6.71 16.63
N ILE A 46 13.52 7.34 15.74
CA ILE A 46 13.70 7.27 14.31
C ILE A 46 14.17 8.65 13.88
N ASN A 47 15.37 8.75 13.31
CA ASN A 47 15.92 10.02 12.85
C ASN A 47 15.64 10.25 11.37
N ASP A 48 15.64 9.16 10.59
CA ASP A 48 15.41 9.20 9.15
C ASP A 48 14.60 7.98 8.67
N ILE A 49 14.01 8.11 7.48
CA ILE A 49 13.37 7.04 6.72
C ILE A 49 14.30 5.81 6.62
N SER A 50 15.60 6.05 6.44
CA SER A 50 16.64 5.02 6.36
C SER A 50 16.64 4.06 7.56
N ASP A 51 16.37 4.55 8.78
CA ASP A 51 16.34 3.72 10.00
C ASP A 51 15.17 2.71 9.97
N ILE A 52 14.04 3.12 9.39
CA ILE A 52 12.87 2.26 9.20
C ILE A 52 13.16 1.23 8.12
N GLU A 53 13.71 1.64 6.98
CA GLU A 53 14.04 0.74 5.89
C GLU A 53 15.04 -0.34 6.33
N GLU A 54 16.09 0.01 7.08
CA GLU A 54 17.07 -0.95 7.57
C GLU A 54 16.45 -2.00 8.51
N THR A 55 15.45 -1.62 9.30
CA THR A 55 14.76 -2.53 10.22
C THR A 55 13.74 -3.42 9.51
N VAL A 56 13.01 -2.85 8.54
CA VAL A 56 11.85 -3.49 7.91
C VAL A 56 12.26 -4.31 6.68
N HIS A 57 13.18 -3.82 5.85
CA HIS A 57 13.59 -4.46 4.61
C HIS A 57 14.10 -5.91 4.79
N PRO A 58 15.00 -6.23 5.75
CA PRO A 58 15.45 -7.62 5.92
C PRO A 58 14.30 -8.55 6.32
N LYS A 59 13.40 -8.09 7.18
CA LYS A 59 12.21 -8.84 7.63
C LYS A 59 11.24 -9.09 6.47
N VAL A 60 10.99 -8.07 5.65
CA VAL A 60 10.16 -8.19 4.44
C VAL A 60 10.78 -9.15 3.44
N LYS A 61 12.10 -9.12 3.27
CA LYS A 61 12.81 -10.03 2.37
C LYS A 61 12.71 -11.49 2.82
N GLU A 62 12.86 -11.74 4.12
CA GLU A 62 12.66 -13.07 4.71
C GLU A 62 11.22 -13.56 4.48
N TYR A 63 10.23 -12.69 4.68
CA TYR A 63 8.84 -12.99 4.38
C TYR A 63 8.59 -13.29 2.89
N LEU A 64 9.15 -12.51 1.98
CA LEU A 64 9.01 -12.78 0.55
C LEU A 64 9.63 -14.13 0.16
N ALA A 65 10.77 -14.49 0.77
CA ALA A 65 11.39 -15.79 0.56
C ALA A 65 10.53 -16.95 1.10
N SER A 66 9.83 -16.78 2.23
CA SER A 66 8.91 -17.80 2.73
C SER A 66 7.70 -17.98 1.81
N LEU A 67 7.22 -16.90 1.17
CA LEU A 67 6.16 -16.99 0.16
C LEU A 67 6.56 -17.78 -1.08
N GLU A 68 7.83 -17.72 -1.50
CA GLU A 68 8.30 -18.49 -2.66
C GLU A 68 8.09 -20.01 -2.47
N ALA A 69 8.18 -20.50 -1.22
CA ALA A 69 7.91 -21.92 -0.91
C ALA A 69 6.46 -22.34 -1.20
N TYR A 70 5.51 -21.40 -1.13
CA TYR A 70 4.09 -21.65 -1.42
C TYR A 70 3.71 -21.32 -2.87
N SER A 71 4.63 -20.76 -3.65
CA SER A 71 4.36 -20.28 -5.01
C SER A 71 3.85 -21.39 -5.93
N ASP A 72 4.33 -22.63 -5.77
CA ASP A 72 3.90 -23.80 -6.54
C ASP A 72 2.57 -24.42 -6.06
N HIS A 73 2.04 -23.97 -4.92
CA HIS A 73 0.82 -24.53 -4.36
C HIS A 73 -0.42 -24.03 -5.13
N VAL A 74 -1.12 -24.94 -5.81
CA VAL A 74 -2.27 -24.61 -6.68
C VAL A 74 -3.36 -23.84 -5.94
N GLN A 75 -3.67 -24.21 -4.69
CA GLN A 75 -4.68 -23.52 -3.88
C GLN A 75 -4.23 -22.09 -3.54
N PHE A 76 -2.94 -21.88 -3.27
CA PHE A 76 -2.40 -20.55 -2.97
C PHE A 76 -2.50 -19.65 -4.20
N GLN A 77 -2.01 -20.11 -5.36
CA GLN A 77 -2.10 -19.35 -6.61
C GLN A 77 -3.55 -19.01 -6.99
N THR A 78 -4.45 -19.98 -6.84
CA THR A 78 -5.86 -19.81 -7.19
C THR A 78 -6.51 -18.76 -6.29
N THR A 79 -6.29 -18.87 -4.98
CA THR A 79 -6.80 -17.90 -4.00
C THR A 79 -6.24 -16.52 -4.27
N LEU A 80 -4.93 -16.40 -4.51
CA LEU A 80 -4.28 -15.12 -4.80
C LEU A 80 -4.83 -14.47 -6.07
N LYS A 81 -5.06 -15.25 -7.14
CA LYS A 81 -5.66 -14.74 -8.40
C LYS A 81 -7.06 -14.15 -8.16
N TYR A 82 -7.93 -14.89 -7.47
CA TYR A 82 -9.28 -14.42 -7.16
C TYR A 82 -9.26 -13.14 -6.32
N LEU A 83 -8.36 -13.12 -5.33
CA LEU A 83 -8.22 -11.99 -4.43
C LEU A 83 -7.71 -10.74 -5.14
N MET A 84 -6.64 -10.85 -5.94
CA MET A 84 -6.12 -9.73 -6.72
C MET A 84 -7.17 -9.18 -7.68
N LEU A 85 -7.91 -10.06 -8.37
CA LEU A 85 -8.97 -9.63 -9.28
C LEU A 85 -10.07 -8.86 -8.52
N SER A 86 -10.52 -9.37 -7.37
CA SER A 86 -11.53 -8.71 -6.55
C SER A 86 -11.09 -7.32 -6.06
N ILE A 87 -9.82 -7.18 -5.67
CA ILE A 87 -9.23 -5.90 -5.25
C ILE A 87 -9.20 -4.91 -6.42
N ILE A 88 -8.70 -5.36 -7.58
CA ILE A 88 -8.60 -4.53 -8.77
C ILE A 88 -10.00 -4.07 -9.20
N ASP A 89 -10.97 -4.98 -9.28
CA ASP A 89 -12.33 -4.65 -9.69
C ASP A 89 -12.96 -3.58 -8.78
N LYS A 90 -12.80 -3.73 -7.45
CA LYS A 90 -13.30 -2.75 -6.48
C LYS A 90 -12.72 -1.37 -6.71
N PHE A 91 -11.39 -1.26 -6.76
CA PHE A 91 -10.72 0.04 -6.85
C PHE A 91 -10.79 0.64 -8.25
N TRP A 92 -10.96 -0.19 -9.28
CA TRP A 92 -11.18 0.29 -10.64
C TRP A 92 -12.53 1.00 -10.75
N ILE A 93 -13.59 0.45 -10.17
CA ILE A 93 -14.91 1.13 -10.13
C ILE A 93 -14.79 2.47 -9.39
N GLU A 94 -14.18 2.48 -8.20
CA GLU A 94 -13.92 3.73 -7.45
C GLU A 94 -13.14 4.76 -8.29
N HIS A 95 -12.15 4.31 -9.05
CA HIS A 95 -11.35 5.16 -9.93
C HIS A 95 -12.19 5.76 -11.06
N ILE A 96 -12.98 4.95 -11.77
CA ILE A 96 -13.85 5.42 -12.87
C ILE A 96 -14.89 6.42 -12.37
N GLU A 97 -15.48 6.19 -11.21
CA GLU A 97 -16.36 7.16 -10.57
C GLU A 97 -15.62 8.47 -10.23
N GLY A 98 -14.38 8.37 -9.73
CA GLY A 98 -13.50 9.51 -9.50
C GLY A 98 -13.22 10.32 -10.77
N MET A 99 -12.88 9.64 -11.87
CA MET A 99 -12.64 10.26 -13.17
C MET A 99 -13.90 10.92 -13.74
N THR A 100 -15.07 10.33 -13.50
CA THR A 100 -16.37 10.91 -13.90
C THR A 100 -16.64 12.21 -13.16
N ARG A 101 -16.49 12.22 -11.84
CA ARG A 101 -16.63 13.44 -11.02
C ARG A 101 -15.61 14.50 -11.39
N LEU A 102 -14.35 14.11 -11.66
CA LEU A 102 -13.31 15.02 -12.12
C LEU A 102 -13.71 15.71 -13.43
N LYS A 103 -14.21 14.94 -14.41
CA LYS A 103 -14.66 15.47 -15.70
C LYS A 103 -15.81 16.48 -15.54
N GLU A 104 -16.77 16.19 -14.66
CA GLU A 104 -17.87 17.11 -14.35
C GLU A 104 -17.38 18.38 -13.64
N GLY A 105 -16.46 18.24 -12.68
CA GLY A 105 -15.87 19.35 -11.92
C GLY A 105 -15.05 20.32 -12.78
N ILE A 106 -14.25 19.81 -13.72
CA ILE A 106 -13.49 20.65 -14.66
C ILE A 106 -14.43 21.47 -15.55
N GLY A 107 -15.60 20.92 -15.90
CA GLY A 107 -16.65 21.65 -16.59
C GLY A 107 -17.15 22.90 -15.85
N LEU A 108 -17.00 22.94 -14.51
CA LEU A 108 -17.38 24.08 -13.68
C LEU A 108 -16.21 25.04 -13.41
N SER A 109 -14.96 24.57 -13.58
CA SER A 109 -13.71 25.32 -13.32
C SER A 109 -13.25 26.24 -14.46
N HIS A 110 -14.08 26.50 -15.48
CA HIS A 110 -13.81 27.42 -16.62
C HIS A 110 -13.41 28.86 -16.25
N TYR A 111 -13.39 29.20 -14.95
CA TYR A 111 -12.89 30.48 -14.45
C TYR A 111 -11.37 30.51 -14.24
N GLN A 112 -10.70 29.35 -14.23
CA GLN A 112 -9.24 29.28 -14.11
C GLN A 112 -8.63 29.37 -15.52
N GLN A 113 -7.64 30.26 -15.71
CA GLN A 113 -6.96 30.50 -16.99
C GLN A 113 -6.08 29.32 -17.47
N GLU A 114 -6.24 28.15 -16.86
CA GLU A 114 -5.46 26.95 -17.12
C GLU A 114 -6.23 26.05 -18.10
N ASP A 115 -5.50 25.39 -19.01
CA ASP A 115 -6.09 24.49 -20.00
C ASP A 115 -6.84 23.33 -19.32
N PRO A 116 -8.17 23.18 -19.53
CA PRO A 116 -8.98 22.11 -18.94
C PRO A 116 -8.43 20.71 -19.22
N MET A 117 -7.84 20.48 -20.39
CA MET A 117 -7.26 19.18 -20.75
C MET A 117 -6.04 18.88 -19.89
N ARG A 118 -5.20 19.89 -19.67
CA ARG A 118 -3.99 19.77 -18.84
C ARG A 118 -4.34 19.48 -17.39
N LEU A 119 -5.36 20.16 -16.87
CA LEU A 119 -5.86 19.94 -15.51
C LEU A 119 -6.41 18.52 -15.34
N TYR A 120 -7.23 18.05 -16.30
CA TYR A 120 -7.76 16.69 -16.30
C TYR A 120 -6.67 15.62 -16.30
N GLN A 121 -5.62 15.81 -17.10
CA GLN A 121 -4.50 14.88 -17.15
C GLN A 121 -3.73 14.87 -15.82
N LYS A 122 -3.46 16.04 -15.24
CA LYS A 122 -2.74 16.16 -13.97
C LYS A 122 -3.53 15.52 -12.83
N GLU A 123 -4.75 15.98 -12.58
CA GLU A 123 -5.59 15.46 -11.50
C GLU A 123 -5.98 14.00 -11.74
N GLY A 124 -6.19 13.60 -12.99
CA GLY A 124 -6.45 12.20 -13.35
C GLY A 124 -5.29 11.27 -13.03
N LEU A 125 -4.05 11.73 -13.25
CA LEU A 125 -2.85 10.97 -12.87
C LEU A 125 -2.72 10.86 -11.34
N GLU A 126 -3.04 11.93 -10.60
CA GLU A 126 -3.07 11.91 -9.14
C GLU A 126 -4.11 10.90 -8.62
N LEU A 127 -5.32 10.90 -9.18
CA LEU A 127 -6.37 9.91 -8.87
C LEU A 127 -5.94 8.48 -9.19
N PHE A 128 -5.30 8.26 -10.35
CA PHE A 128 -4.78 6.95 -10.72
C PHE A 128 -3.70 6.48 -9.73
N THR A 129 -2.74 7.34 -9.40
CA THR A 129 -1.65 7.02 -8.47
C THR A 129 -2.21 6.65 -7.10
N HIS A 130 -3.21 7.40 -6.62
CA HIS A 130 -3.91 7.08 -5.37
C HIS A 130 -4.60 5.71 -5.40
N SER A 131 -5.38 5.44 -6.46
CA SER A 131 -6.05 4.13 -6.62
C SER A 131 -5.06 2.98 -6.76
N PHE A 132 -3.96 3.18 -7.48
CA PHE A 132 -2.91 2.18 -7.64
C PHE A 132 -2.22 1.85 -6.30
N ASN A 133 -1.96 2.88 -5.48
CA ASN A 133 -1.42 2.70 -4.14
C ASN A 133 -2.40 1.96 -3.21
N LYS A 134 -3.70 2.25 -3.30
CA LYS A 134 -4.74 1.49 -2.60
C LYS A 134 -4.73 0.01 -2.98
N ILE A 135 -4.69 -0.30 -4.28
CA ILE A 135 -4.63 -1.69 -4.78
C ILE A 135 -3.42 -2.39 -4.18
N ARG A 136 -2.21 -1.81 -4.31
CA ARG A 136 -0.97 -2.39 -3.78
C ARG A 136 -1.03 -2.65 -2.29
N ARG A 137 -1.56 -1.69 -1.51
CA ARG A 137 -1.71 -1.83 -0.06
C ARG A 137 -2.68 -2.95 0.30
N HIS A 138 -3.85 -3.00 -0.33
CA HIS A 138 -4.84 -4.04 -0.05
C HIS A 138 -4.32 -5.43 -0.44
N THR A 139 -3.64 -5.54 -1.58
CA THR A 139 -3.02 -6.80 -1.99
C THR A 139 -2.01 -7.29 -0.96
N ALA A 140 -1.18 -6.40 -0.38
CA ALA A 140 -0.23 -6.78 0.66
C ALA A 140 -0.91 -7.30 1.93
N ILE A 141 -1.96 -6.61 2.40
CA ILE A 141 -2.74 -7.00 3.59
C ILE A 141 -3.38 -8.37 3.39
N GLU A 142 -4.06 -8.55 2.27
CA GLU A 142 -4.76 -9.79 2.00
C GLU A 142 -3.81 -10.98 1.75
N LEU A 143 -2.66 -10.74 1.12
CA LEU A 143 -1.62 -11.75 0.97
C LEU A 143 -1.12 -12.24 2.35
N ALA A 144 -0.93 -11.33 3.31
CA ALA A 144 -0.57 -11.68 4.68
C ALA A 144 -1.66 -12.53 5.36
N ASN A 145 -2.94 -12.20 5.14
CA ASN A 145 -4.07 -12.97 5.67
C ASN A 145 -4.16 -14.39 5.06
N VAL A 146 -3.97 -14.51 3.74
CA VAL A 146 -4.01 -15.80 3.04
C VAL A 146 -2.90 -16.73 3.52
N LEU A 147 -1.68 -16.22 3.72
CA LEU A 147 -0.59 -17.04 4.23
C LEU A 147 -0.93 -17.61 5.61
N LYS A 148 -1.41 -16.77 6.52
CA LYS A 148 -1.83 -17.20 7.86
C LYS A 148 -2.90 -18.30 7.78
N ALA A 149 -3.90 -18.14 6.92
CA ALA A 149 -4.96 -19.13 6.74
C ALA A 149 -4.45 -20.49 6.21
N ILE A 150 -3.38 -20.49 5.40
CA ILE A 150 -2.75 -21.72 4.89
C ILE A 150 -1.88 -22.38 5.95
N GLU A 151 -1.14 -21.59 6.75
CA GLU A 151 -0.36 -22.11 7.88
C GLU A 151 -1.27 -22.76 8.92
N GLU A 152 -2.39 -22.12 9.27
CA GLU A 152 -3.37 -22.65 10.24
C GLU A 152 -4.09 -23.92 9.76
N GLN A 153 -4.18 -24.16 8.45
CA GLN A 153 -4.77 -25.39 7.89
C GLN A 153 -3.80 -26.56 7.79
N ASN A 154 -2.48 -26.31 7.88
CA ASN A 154 -1.44 -27.33 7.82
C ASN A 154 -0.94 -27.77 9.22
N VAL A 155 -1.55 -27.25 10.29
CA VAL A 155 -1.34 -27.64 11.70
C VAL A 155 -2.50 -28.51 12.16
#